data_AF-X1MSB8-F1
#
_entry.id   AF-X1MSB8-F1
#
_cell.length_a   1.000
_cell.length_b   1.000
_cell.length_c   1.000
_cell.angle_alpha   90.00
_cell.angle_beta   90.00
_cell.angle_gamma   90.00
#
_symmetry.space_group_name_H-M   'P 1'
#
loop_
_entity.id
_entity.type
_entity.pdbx_description
1 polymer ?
#
loop_
_entity_poly.entity_id
_entity_poly.type
_entity_poly.pdbx_seq_one_letter_code
_entity_poly.pdbx_strand_id
1 'polypeptide(L)'
;NLANLYSTIHQYELSRNLHIFCKEIREGLFHKDNIVYGKDYLRSLNDKGVFHLDNKEFNQALEELTNSLGLSEKLSKEFEEKYYKKDKRITLYLTPYTEIISKTSDSLGLVYRGIGQYTKAKDFFNKAVQMGFTLDIIGPEFILNKSGINPKNLPPPK
;
A
#
# COMPACT_ATOMS: atom_id res chain seq x y z
N ASN A 1 3.92 -10.39 12.31
CA ASN A 1 4.99 -11.38 12.55
C ASN A 1 4.45 -12.64 13.22
N LEU A 2 3.83 -12.58 14.40
CA LEU A 2 3.27 -13.78 15.05
C LEU A 2 2.16 -14.46 14.23
N ALA A 3 1.25 -13.69 13.63
CA ALA A 3 0.20 -14.24 12.76
C ALA A 3 0.78 -15.01 11.55
N ASN A 4 1.76 -14.42 10.86
CA ASN A 4 2.47 -15.06 9.75
C ASN A 4 3.16 -16.37 10.19
N LEU A 5 3.78 -16.39 11.37
CA LEU A 5 4.39 -17.60 11.92
C LEU A 5 3.34 -18.71 12.10
N TYR A 6 2.18 -18.39 12.67
CA TYR A 6 1.07 -19.35 12.79
C TYR A 6 0.55 -19.85 11.44
N SER A 7 0.55 -18.99 10.41
CA SER A 7 0.25 -19.42 9.04
C SER A 7 1.26 -20.46 8.54
N THR A 8 2.56 -20.18 8.71
CA THR A 8 3.65 -21.08 8.27
C THR A 8 3.62 -22.43 8.98
N ILE A 9 3.23 -22.48 10.26
CA ILE A 9 3.10 -23.74 11.01
C ILE A 9 1.70 -24.37 10.92
N HIS A 10 0.90 -23.97 9.93
CA HIS A 10 -0.43 -24.52 9.63
C HIS A 10 -1.47 -24.36 10.76
N GLN A 11 -1.24 -23.41 11.68
CA GLN A 11 -2.18 -23.02 12.73
C GLN A 11 -3.10 -21.91 12.23
N TYR A 12 -3.93 -22.24 11.24
CA TYR A 12 -4.70 -21.26 10.48
C TYR A 12 -5.71 -20.46 11.32
N GLU A 13 -6.38 -21.09 12.30
CA GLU A 13 -7.32 -20.37 13.18
C GLU A 13 -6.63 -19.34 14.07
N LEU A 14 -5.47 -19.69 14.64
CA LEU A 14 -4.69 -18.75 15.47
C LEU A 14 -4.09 -17.62 14.63
N SER A 15 -3.60 -17.95 13.43
CA SER A 15 -3.17 -16.95 12.44
C SER A 15 -4.29 -15.97 12.10
N ARG A 16 -5.48 -16.49 11.76
CA ARG A 16 -6.66 -15.69 11.41
C ARG A 16 -7.07 -14.76 12.56
N ASN A 17 -7.19 -15.29 13.78
CA ASN A 17 -7.59 -14.49 14.94
C ASN A 17 -6.60 -13.36 15.23
N LEU A 18 -5.29 -13.63 15.12
CA LEU A 18 -4.27 -12.58 15.29
C LEU A 18 -4.31 -11.53 14.17
N HIS A 19 -4.57 -11.93 12.92
CA HIS A 19 -4.75 -10.97 11.83
C HIS A 19 -5.97 -10.07 12.06
N ILE A 20 -7.08 -10.61 12.55
CA ILE A 20 -8.28 -9.84 12.93
C ILE A 20 -7.95 -8.85 14.05
N PHE A 21 -7.35 -9.33 15.14
CA PHE A 21 -6.98 -8.49 16.28
C PHE A 21 -6.00 -7.37 15.89
N CYS A 22 -4.99 -7.69 15.08
CA CYS A 22 -4.03 -6.71 14.58
C CYS A 22 -4.72 -5.66 13.69
N LYS A 23 -5.72 -6.05 12.89
CA LYS A 23 -6.51 -5.11 12.10
C LYS A 23 -7.27 -4.14 13.00
N GLU A 24 -8.01 -4.64 14.00
CA GLU A 24 -8.81 -3.81 14.90
C GLU A 24 -7.96 -2.77 15.64
N ILE A 25 -6.77 -3.16 16.12
CA ILE A 25 -5.81 -2.21 16.72
C ILE A 25 -5.40 -1.14 15.72
N ARG A 26 -5.03 -1.54 14.49
CA ARG A 26 -4.59 -0.61 13.45
C ARG A 26 -5.73 0.32 13.01
N GLU A 27 -6.96 -0.16 13.01
CA GLU A 27 -8.17 0.64 12.72
C GLU A 27 -8.41 1.68 13.82
N GLY A 28 -8.32 1.29 15.09
CA GLY A 28 -8.39 2.24 16.21
C GLY A 28 -7.29 3.31 16.16
N LEU A 29 -6.06 2.91 15.84
CA LEU A 29 -4.93 3.83 15.65
C LEU A 29 -5.11 4.74 14.43
N PHE A 30 -5.67 4.22 13.34
CA PHE A 30 -5.98 4.99 12.14
C PHE A 30 -6.96 6.13 12.44
N HIS A 31 -8.00 5.87 13.24
CA HIS A 31 -8.93 6.93 13.66
C HIS A 31 -8.29 7.97 14.59
N LYS A 32 -7.17 7.63 15.25
CA LYS A 32 -6.42 8.54 16.12
C LYS A 32 -5.45 9.44 15.34
N ASP A 33 -4.70 8.88 14.39
CA ASP A 33 -3.84 9.62 13.46
C ASP A 33 -3.70 8.84 12.15
N ASN A 34 -4.49 9.23 11.15
CA ASN A 34 -4.57 8.54 9.87
C ASN A 34 -3.28 8.67 9.04
N ILE A 35 -2.49 9.72 9.23
CA ILE A 35 -1.25 9.97 8.50
C ILE A 35 -0.14 9.06 9.04
N VAL A 36 -0.03 8.94 10.37
CA VAL A 36 1.00 8.11 11.01
C VAL A 36 0.67 6.62 10.90
N TYR A 37 -0.58 6.23 11.17
CA TYR A 37 -0.97 4.82 11.27
C TYR A 37 -1.66 4.27 10.02
N GLY A 38 -1.96 5.13 9.03
CA GLY A 38 -2.67 4.73 7.82
C GLY A 38 -1.97 3.63 7.03
N LYS A 39 -0.63 3.67 6.92
CA LYS A 39 0.11 2.69 6.12
C LYS A 39 -0.15 1.26 6.58
N ASP A 40 -0.14 1.01 7.89
CA ASP A 40 -0.29 -0.34 8.42
C ASP A 40 -1.74 -0.82 8.37
N TYR A 41 -2.70 0.08 8.60
CA TYR A 41 -4.12 -0.24 8.44
C TYR A 41 -4.45 -0.63 7.00
N LEU A 42 -3.98 0.18 6.04
CA LEU A 42 -4.15 -0.07 4.61
C LEU A 42 -3.52 -1.38 4.15
N ARG A 43 -2.35 -1.74 4.69
CA ARG A 43 -1.71 -3.03 4.41
C ARG A 43 -2.56 -4.19 4.91
N SER A 44 -3.16 -4.08 6.11
CA SER A 44 -4.11 -5.10 6.59
C SER A 44 -5.30 -5.30 5.66
N LEU A 45 -5.85 -4.21 5.10
CA LEU A 45 -6.94 -4.29 4.13
C LEU A 45 -6.49 -4.98 2.84
N ASN A 46 -5.31 -4.63 2.32
CA ASN A 46 -4.74 -5.30 1.15
C ASN A 46 -4.52 -6.80 1.39
N ASP A 47 -3.88 -7.16 2.50
CA ASP A 47 -3.58 -8.55 2.85
C ASP A 47 -4.86 -9.37 3.00
N LYS A 48 -5.92 -8.79 3.58
CA LYS A 48 -7.24 -9.43 3.66
C LYS A 48 -7.88 -9.60 2.28
N GLY A 49 -7.77 -8.60 1.42
CA GLY A 49 -8.22 -8.67 0.04
C GLY A 49 -7.53 -9.78 -0.76
N VAL A 50 -6.21 -9.91 -0.61
CA VAL A 50 -5.41 -11.00 -1.21
C VAL A 50 -5.84 -12.36 -0.64
N PHE A 51 -6.06 -12.46 0.66
CA PHE A 51 -6.57 -13.69 1.27
C PHE A 51 -7.91 -14.14 0.65
N HIS A 52 -8.85 -13.21 0.45
CA HIS A 52 -10.11 -13.51 -0.22
C HIS A 52 -9.89 -13.90 -1.70
N LEU A 53 -8.97 -13.23 -2.40
CA LEU A 53 -8.60 -13.57 -3.78
C LEU A 53 -8.06 -15.01 -3.89
N ASP A 54 -7.17 -15.42 -2.99
CA ASP A 54 -6.59 -16.78 -2.97
C ASP A 54 -7.68 -17.85 -2.76
N ASN A 55 -8.72 -17.52 -1.98
CA ASN A 55 -9.89 -18.37 -1.76
C ASN A 55 -10.97 -18.25 -2.87
N LYS A 56 -10.73 -17.45 -3.91
CA LYS A 56 -11.67 -17.14 -5.01
C LYS A 56 -12.95 -16.45 -4.56
N GLU A 57 -12.90 -15.80 -3.40
CA GLU A 57 -13.98 -15.02 -2.80
C GLU A 57 -13.99 -13.59 -3.39
N PHE A 58 -14.22 -13.49 -4.70
CA PHE A 58 -13.96 -12.27 -5.47
C PHE A 58 -14.72 -11.03 -4.99
N ASN A 59 -15.95 -11.17 -4.49
CA ASN A 59 -16.72 -10.04 -3.99
C ASN A 59 -16.09 -9.42 -2.73
N GLN A 60 -15.66 -10.26 -1.80
CA GLN A 60 -14.99 -9.82 -0.57
C GLN A 60 -13.61 -9.26 -0.86
N ALA A 61 -12.88 -9.89 -1.79
CA ALA A 61 -11.60 -9.37 -2.28
C ALA A 61 -11.77 -7.97 -2.90
N LEU A 62 -12.81 -7.79 -3.74
CA LEU A 62 -13.09 -6.51 -4.38
C LEU A 62 -13.39 -5.40 -3.36
N GLU A 63 -14.21 -5.70 -2.35
CA GLU A 63 -14.57 -4.75 -1.29
C GLU A 63 -13.33 -4.27 -0.52
N GLU A 64 -12.54 -5.21 0.01
CA GLU A 64 -11.38 -4.90 0.84
C GLU A 64 -10.27 -4.17 0.05
N LEU A 65 -10.00 -4.61 -1.19
CA LEU A 65 -8.99 -3.98 -2.03
C LEU A 65 -9.42 -2.60 -2.54
N THR A 66 -10.71 -2.41 -2.88
CA THR A 66 -11.22 -1.10 -3.29
C THR A 66 -11.16 -0.11 -2.14
N ASN A 67 -11.49 -0.55 -0.91
CA ASN A 67 -11.36 0.25 0.29
C ASN A 67 -9.90 0.64 0.57
N SER A 68 -8.98 -0.32 0.50
CA SER A 68 -7.54 -0.07 0.65
C SER A 68 -7.04 0.95 -0.38
N LEU A 69 -7.40 0.78 -1.66
CA LEU A 69 -6.97 1.67 -2.73
C LEU A 69 -7.50 3.08 -2.52
N GLY A 70 -8.81 3.25 -2.33
CA GLY A 70 -9.42 4.58 -2.18
C GLY A 70 -8.89 5.34 -0.97
N LEU A 71 -8.70 4.66 0.16
CA LEU A 71 -8.10 5.28 1.35
C LEU A 71 -6.63 5.65 1.13
N SER A 72 -5.85 4.78 0.47
CA SER A 72 -4.43 5.05 0.19
C SER A 72 -4.22 6.26 -0.72
N GLU A 73 -5.08 6.44 -1.73
CA GLU A 73 -5.05 7.62 -2.61
C GLU A 73 -5.43 8.90 -1.87
N LYS A 74 -6.48 8.83 -1.04
CA LYS A 74 -6.90 9.96 -0.21
C LYS A 74 -5.78 10.40 0.73
N LEU A 75 -5.18 9.46 1.46
CA LEU A 75 -4.10 9.77 2.40
C LEU A 75 -2.82 10.23 1.68
N SER A 76 -2.52 9.71 0.49
CA SER A 76 -1.42 10.21 -0.33
C SER A 76 -1.60 11.69 -0.64
N LYS A 77 -2.81 12.09 -1.05
CA LYS A 77 -3.13 13.49 -1.34
C LYS A 77 -3.08 14.37 -0.08
N GLU A 78 -3.66 13.93 1.03
CA GLU A 78 -3.62 14.67 2.31
C GLU A 78 -2.19 14.82 2.84
N PHE A 79 -1.38 13.76 2.74
CA PHE A 79 0.03 13.79 3.08
C PHE A 79 0.78 14.79 2.21
N GLU A 80 0.56 14.73 0.89
CA GLU A 80 1.12 15.70 -0.04
C GLU A 80 0.78 17.12 0.41
N GLU A 81 -0.51 17.46 0.54
CA GLU A 81 -0.98 18.80 0.92
C GLU A 81 -0.39 19.29 2.26
N LYS A 82 -0.30 18.42 3.27
CA LYS A 82 0.21 18.76 4.61
C LYS A 82 1.71 19.07 4.60
N TYR A 83 2.49 18.34 3.82
CA TYR A 83 3.95 18.46 3.80
C TYR A 83 4.47 19.27 2.60
N TYR A 84 3.58 19.77 1.72
CA TYR A 84 3.94 20.57 0.56
C TYR A 84 4.28 22.03 0.89
N LYS A 85 5.55 22.41 0.75
CA LYS A 85 5.91 23.83 0.58
C LYS A 85 6.92 24.19 -0.53
N LYS A 86 7.49 23.29 -1.35
CA LYS A 86 8.40 23.77 -2.42
C LYS A 86 8.62 22.95 -3.70
N ASP A 87 8.47 21.62 -3.74
CA ASP A 87 8.75 20.88 -4.99
C ASP A 87 7.76 19.76 -5.31
N LYS A 88 6.98 20.01 -6.38
CA LYS A 88 6.00 19.18 -7.14
C LYS A 88 6.29 17.67 -7.20
N ARG A 89 7.59 17.41 -7.30
CA ARG A 89 8.16 16.18 -7.85
C ARG A 89 8.90 15.35 -6.81
N ILE A 90 8.95 15.80 -5.56
CA ILE A 90 9.58 15.03 -4.48
C ILE A 90 8.50 14.30 -3.67
N THR A 91 7.36 14.95 -3.43
CA THR A 91 6.32 14.39 -2.56
C THR A 91 5.54 13.25 -3.20
N LEU A 92 5.13 13.36 -4.48
CA LEU A 92 4.42 12.30 -5.22
C LEU A 92 5.25 11.00 -5.35
N TYR A 93 6.57 11.12 -5.25
CA TYR A 93 7.55 10.07 -5.48
C TYR A 93 7.95 9.35 -4.18
N LEU A 94 7.63 9.91 -3.01
CA LEU A 94 8.06 9.41 -1.70
C LEU A 94 6.91 9.23 -0.70
N THR A 95 5.65 9.25 -1.15
CA THR A 95 4.54 9.06 -0.20
C THR A 95 4.60 7.64 0.37
N PRO A 96 4.35 7.45 1.68
CA PRO A 96 4.34 6.12 2.30
C PRO A 96 3.25 5.20 1.73
N TYR A 97 2.39 5.72 0.85
CA TYR A 97 1.22 5.05 0.28
C TYR A 97 1.44 4.56 -1.16
N THR A 98 2.42 5.06 -1.91
CA THR A 98 2.67 4.64 -3.31
C THR A 98 2.88 3.13 -3.45
N GLU A 99 3.64 2.53 -2.53
CA GLU A 99 3.85 1.08 -2.46
C GLU A 99 2.52 0.31 -2.31
N ILE A 100 1.63 0.83 -1.46
CA ILE A 100 0.32 0.21 -1.19
C ILE A 100 -0.57 0.36 -2.43
N ILE A 101 -0.65 1.56 -3.01
CA ILE A 101 -1.42 1.80 -4.24
C ILE A 101 -0.99 0.85 -5.35
N SER A 102 0.32 0.64 -5.52
CA SER A 102 0.86 -0.32 -6.50
C SER A 102 0.39 -1.75 -6.24
N LYS A 103 0.63 -2.27 -5.03
CA LYS A 103 0.27 -3.66 -4.66
C LYS A 103 -1.24 -3.92 -4.68
N THR A 104 -2.03 -2.99 -4.16
CA THR A 104 -3.49 -3.10 -4.16
C THR A 104 -4.05 -3.03 -5.59
N SER A 105 -3.46 -2.20 -6.46
CA SER A 105 -3.86 -2.16 -7.87
C SER A 105 -3.54 -3.47 -8.58
N ASP A 106 -2.37 -4.07 -8.33
CA ASP A 106 -2.03 -5.38 -8.91
C ASP A 106 -3.03 -6.46 -8.46
N SER A 107 -3.35 -6.49 -7.16
CA SER A 107 -4.33 -7.41 -6.58
C SER A 107 -5.73 -7.23 -7.17
N LEU A 108 -6.17 -5.98 -7.41
CA LEU A 108 -7.44 -5.71 -8.11
C LEU A 108 -7.39 -6.18 -9.56
N GLY A 109 -6.25 -6.04 -10.23
CA GLY A 109 -6.03 -6.60 -11.57
C GLY A 109 -6.28 -8.11 -11.59
N LEU A 110 -5.76 -8.83 -10.59
CA LEU A 110 -5.97 -10.27 -10.42
C LEU A 110 -7.45 -10.61 -10.14
N VAL A 111 -8.13 -9.86 -9.28
CA VAL A 111 -9.58 -10.05 -9.01
C VAL A 111 -10.39 -9.86 -10.28
N TYR A 112 -10.19 -8.75 -11.00
CA TYR A 112 -10.92 -8.46 -12.24
C TYR A 112 -10.64 -9.50 -13.34
N ARG A 113 -9.41 -10.01 -13.42
CA ARG A 113 -9.08 -11.14 -14.29
C ARG A 113 -9.83 -12.40 -13.90
N GLY A 114 -9.91 -12.70 -12.59
CA GLY A 114 -10.62 -13.86 -12.05
C GLY A 114 -12.12 -13.87 -12.36
N ILE A 115 -12.76 -12.71 -12.39
CA ILE A 115 -14.19 -12.56 -12.74
C ILE A 115 -14.45 -12.29 -14.24
N GLY A 116 -13.42 -12.39 -15.09
CA GLY A 116 -13.55 -12.24 -16.55
C GLY A 116 -13.66 -10.80 -17.07
N GLN A 117 -13.46 -9.78 -16.23
CA GLN A 117 -13.48 -8.37 -16.62
C GLN A 117 -12.09 -7.90 -17.06
N TYR A 118 -11.60 -8.41 -18.18
CA TYR A 118 -10.23 -8.21 -18.66
C TYR A 118 -9.84 -6.76 -18.93
N THR A 119 -10.78 -5.92 -19.39
CA THR A 119 -10.51 -4.49 -19.60
C THR A 119 -10.14 -3.80 -18.29
N LYS A 120 -10.93 -4.01 -17.24
CA LYS A 120 -10.63 -3.46 -15.91
C LYS A 120 -9.34 -4.05 -15.34
N ALA A 121 -9.13 -5.36 -15.53
CA ALA A 121 -7.89 -6.00 -15.10
C ALA A 121 -6.66 -5.30 -15.70
N LYS A 122 -6.68 -5.03 -17.02
CA LYS A 122 -5.62 -4.30 -17.72
C LYS A 122 -5.41 -2.89 -17.14
N ASP A 123 -6.49 -2.16 -16.87
CA ASP A 123 -6.40 -0.81 -16.30
C ASP A 123 -5.71 -0.82 -14.93
N PHE A 124 -6.07 -1.79 -14.07
CA PHE A 124 -5.47 -1.94 -12.75
C PHE A 124 -4.00 -2.41 -12.79
N PHE A 125 -3.65 -3.33 -13.70
CA PHE A 125 -2.24 -3.70 -13.91
C PHE A 125 -1.41 -2.51 -14.42
N ASN A 126 -1.93 -1.73 -15.35
CA ASN A 126 -1.25 -0.52 -15.83
C ASN A 126 -1.02 0.48 -14.71
N LYS A 127 -2.01 0.65 -13.82
CA LYS A 127 -1.88 1.50 -12.63
C LYS A 127 -0.80 0.97 -11.68
N ALA A 128 -0.76 -0.33 -11.42
CA ALA A 128 0.25 -0.96 -10.57
C ALA A 128 1.66 -0.70 -11.10
N VAL A 129 1.85 -0.88 -12.41
CA VAL A 129 3.10 -0.62 -13.13
C VAL A 129 3.48 0.86 -13.09
N GLN A 130 2.53 1.77 -13.31
CA GLN A 130 2.79 3.21 -13.23
C GLN A 130 3.28 3.63 -11.83
N MET A 131 2.66 3.09 -10.78
CA MET A 131 3.09 3.33 -9.39
C MET A 131 4.44 2.66 -9.09
N GLY A 132 4.69 1.46 -9.63
CA GLY A 132 5.97 0.77 -9.54
C GLY A 132 7.11 1.55 -10.20
N PHE A 133 6.91 2.07 -11.41
CA PHE A 133 7.88 2.97 -12.06
C PHE A 133 8.11 4.26 -11.28
N THR A 134 7.07 4.77 -10.63
CA THR A 134 7.22 5.92 -9.73
C THR A 134 8.19 5.59 -8.60
N LEU A 135 8.25 4.34 -8.13
CA LEU A 135 9.22 3.86 -7.14
C LEU A 135 10.61 3.55 -7.76
N ASP A 136 10.67 2.94 -8.95
CA ASP A 136 11.92 2.45 -9.56
C ASP A 136 12.77 3.54 -10.25
N ILE A 137 12.18 4.65 -10.69
CA ILE A 137 12.95 5.82 -11.18
C ILE A 137 13.78 6.46 -10.03
N ILE A 138 13.57 6.02 -8.79
CA ILE A 138 14.13 6.58 -7.55
C ILE A 138 15.22 5.67 -6.99
N GLY A 139 16.43 5.80 -7.52
CA GLY A 139 17.59 5.72 -6.62
C GLY A 139 17.65 7.00 -5.78
N PRO A 140 17.95 6.95 -4.46
CA PRO A 140 18.10 8.15 -3.64
C PRO A 140 19.12 9.15 -4.22
N GLU A 141 20.12 8.67 -4.96
CA GLU A 141 21.09 9.50 -5.69
C GLU A 141 20.48 10.38 -6.80
N PHE A 142 19.46 9.90 -7.51
CA PHE A 142 18.84 10.65 -8.62
C PHE A 142 18.03 11.84 -8.09
N ILE A 143 17.39 11.68 -6.93
CA ILE A 143 16.63 12.75 -6.25
C ILE A 143 17.56 13.81 -5.64
N LEU A 144 18.68 13.39 -5.06
CA LEU A 144 19.65 14.30 -4.43
C LEU A 144 20.37 15.21 -5.45
N ASN A 145 20.73 14.66 -6.62
CA ASN A 145 21.37 15.42 -7.69
C ASN A 145 20.47 16.50 -8.32
N LYS A 146 19.15 16.28 -8.41
CA LYS A 146 18.22 17.27 -8.99
C LYS A 146 17.68 18.31 -8.00
N SER A 147 17.71 18.01 -6.70
CA SER A 147 17.30 18.94 -5.63
C SER A 147 18.44 19.85 -5.13
N GLY A 148 19.66 19.67 -5.66
CA GLY A 148 20.85 20.44 -5.25
C GLY A 148 21.43 20.04 -3.90
N ILE A 149 20.95 18.95 -3.30
CA ILE A 149 21.39 18.45 -1.99
C ILE A 149 22.45 17.38 -2.22
N ASN A 150 23.70 17.67 -1.86
CA ASN A 150 24.80 16.71 -2.01
C ASN A 150 24.62 15.53 -1.04
N PRO A 151 24.57 14.27 -1.53
CA PRO A 151 24.41 13.08 -0.69
C PRO A 151 25.44 12.95 0.43
N LYS A 152 26.64 13.52 0.23
CA LYS A 152 27.74 13.50 1.21
C LYS A 152 27.51 14.41 2.43
N ASN A 153 26.50 15.28 2.38
CA ASN A 153 26.15 16.21 3.46
C ASN A 153 24.96 15.71 4.32
N LEU A 154 24.42 14.53 4.03
CA LEU A 154 23.40 13.92 4.87
C LEU A 154 24.06 13.32 6.12
N PRO A 155 23.50 13.55 7.33
CA PRO A 155 23.99 12.86 8.51
C PRO A 155 23.83 11.35 8.32
N PRO A 156 24.81 10.53 8.74
CA PRO A 156 24.70 9.08 8.59
C PRO A 156 23.44 8.58 9.32
N PRO A 157 22.78 7.54 8.78
CA PRO A 157 21.58 6.99 9.40
C PRO A 157 21.90 6.56 10.83
N LYS A 158 21.06 7.01 11.78
CA LYS A 158 21.12 6.63 13.18
C LYS A 158 20.66 5.18 13.37
#